data_AF-A0A7L2Z1S1-F1
#
_entry.id   AF-A0A7L2Z1S1-F1
#
_cell.length_a   1.000
_cell.length_b   1.000
_cell.length_c   1.000
_cell.angle_alpha   90.00
_cell.angle_beta   90.00
_cell.angle_gamma   90.00
#
_symmetry.space_group_name_H-M   'P 1'
#
loop_
_entity.id
_entity.type
_entity.pdbx_description
1 polymer ?
#
loop_
_entity_poly.entity_id
_entity_poly.type
_entity_poly.pdbx_seq_one_letter_code
_entity_poly.pdbx_strand_id
1 'polypeptide(L)'
;QGDGYYMAVPAFVGHKKDVGRLQLLLTDLKPKSSYCLIFSYRLAGERVGKLRVFLASKKSTPAWEQNKGKDERWRTGKIDIFQGAETTHSVTFESERGKGKTGEIGVDNVILISGLCPKD
;
A
#
# COMPACT_ATOMS: atom_id res chain seq x y z
N GLN A 1 -22.95 -0.29 -13.52
CA GLN A 1 -21.56 -0.30 -14.03
C GLN A 1 -21.10 1.14 -13.91
N GLY A 2 -20.12 1.42 -13.06
CA GLY A 2 -19.67 2.78 -12.80
C GLY A 2 -18.20 2.91 -13.17
N ASP A 3 -17.80 4.11 -13.57
CA ASP A 3 -16.40 4.44 -13.77
C ASP A 3 -15.74 4.60 -12.39
N GLY A 4 -14.76 3.73 -12.11
CA GLY A 4 -13.94 3.80 -10.90
C GLY A 4 -12.60 4.47 -11.20
N TYR A 5 -12.02 5.08 -10.17
CA TYR A 5 -10.69 5.68 -10.25
C TYR A 5 -9.79 5.01 -9.22
N TYR A 6 -8.53 4.80 -9.58
CA TYR A 6 -7.50 4.27 -8.67
C TYR A 6 -6.20 5.05 -8.87
N MET A 7 -5.31 4.95 -7.89
CA MET A 7 -3.98 5.56 -7.98
C MET A 7 -3.03 4.59 -8.66
N ALA A 8 -2.28 5.07 -9.65
CA ALA A 8 -1.43 4.22 -10.48
C ALA A 8 -0.03 4.79 -10.66
N VAL A 9 0.96 3.91 -10.68
CA VAL A 9 2.32 4.21 -11.11
C VAL A 9 2.65 3.35 -12.35
N PRO A 10 2.72 3.95 -13.55
CA PRO A 10 2.96 3.21 -14.78
C PRO A 10 4.40 2.69 -14.85
N ALA A 11 4.58 1.47 -15.37
CA ALA A 11 5.87 0.80 -15.45
C ALA A 11 6.87 1.46 -16.40
N PHE A 12 6.42 2.37 -17.27
CA PHE A 12 7.24 3.02 -18.30
C PHE A 12 7.75 4.41 -17.91
N VAL A 13 7.27 5.02 -16.82
CA VAL A 13 7.72 6.34 -16.34
C VAL A 13 8.83 6.24 -15.29
N GLY A 14 9.90 7.04 -15.42
CA GLY A 14 11.06 7.05 -14.52
C GLY A 14 12.13 5.97 -14.82
N HIS A 15 13.06 5.79 -13.91
CA HIS A 15 14.15 4.82 -13.97
C HIS A 15 13.95 3.66 -12.99
N LYS A 16 14.69 2.57 -13.22
CA LYS A 16 14.70 1.42 -12.30
C LYS A 16 15.12 1.88 -10.91
N LYS A 17 14.38 1.44 -9.88
CA LYS A 17 14.51 1.85 -8.46
C LYS A 17 14.00 3.25 -8.13
N ASP A 18 13.44 3.99 -9.09
CA ASP A 18 12.72 5.22 -8.74
C ASP A 18 11.53 4.87 -7.84
N VAL A 19 11.25 5.79 -6.91
CA VAL A 19 10.28 5.58 -5.84
C VAL A 19 9.21 6.66 -5.91
N GLY A 20 7.95 6.22 -5.92
CA GLY A 20 6.78 7.07 -5.70
C GLY A 20 6.21 6.81 -4.30
N ARG A 21 5.77 7.87 -3.62
CA ARG A 21 5.19 7.76 -2.27
C ARG A 21 3.86 8.49 -2.19
N LEU A 22 2.89 7.83 -1.59
CA LEU A 22 1.62 8.39 -1.18
C LEU A 22 1.48 8.21 0.33
N GLN A 23 1.32 9.31 1.05
CA GLN A 23 1.24 9.31 2.51
C GLN A 23 -0.18 9.68 2.95
N LEU A 24 -0.75 8.83 3.80
CA LEU A 24 -1.99 9.07 4.53
C LEU A 24 -1.65 9.45 5.98
N LEU A 25 -2.02 10.66 6.38
CA LEU A 25 -1.85 11.13 7.75
C LEU A 25 -2.99 10.60 8.63
N LEU A 26 -2.64 10.13 9.83
CA LEU A 26 -3.56 9.57 10.81
C LEU A 26 -3.80 10.51 12.00
N THR A 27 -3.52 11.80 11.84
CA THR A 27 -3.49 12.80 12.93
C THR A 27 -4.85 13.04 13.60
N ASP A 28 -5.94 12.85 12.87
CA ASP A 28 -7.31 13.15 13.35
C ASP A 28 -8.09 11.89 13.79
N LEU A 29 -7.40 10.77 13.98
CA LEU A 29 -8.05 9.54 14.40
C LEU A 29 -8.38 9.56 15.90
N LYS A 30 -9.60 9.11 16.23
CA LYS A 30 -9.99 8.90 17.63
C LYS A 30 -9.02 7.92 18.31
N PRO A 31 -8.60 8.12 19.56
CA PRO A 31 -7.73 7.14 20.22
C PRO A 31 -8.36 5.73 20.25
N LYS A 32 -7.66 4.75 19.69
CA LYS A 32 -8.02 3.32 19.71
C LYS A 32 -6.75 2.51 19.93
N SER A 33 -6.87 1.32 20.51
CA SER A 33 -5.74 0.41 20.75
C SER A 33 -5.22 -0.24 19.47
N SER A 34 -6.08 -0.46 18.48
CA SER A 34 -5.70 -1.02 17.19
C SER A 34 -6.58 -0.55 16.04
N TYR A 35 -5.99 -0.58 14.85
CA TYR A 35 -6.65 -0.38 13.56
C TYR A 35 -6.28 -1.48 12.58
N CYS A 36 -7.14 -1.72 11.62
CA CYS A 36 -6.83 -2.52 10.45
C CYS A 36 -6.86 -1.63 9.21
N LEU A 37 -5.73 -1.58 8.51
CA LEU A 37 -5.64 -1.02 7.17
C LEU A 37 -5.97 -2.11 6.16
N ILE A 38 -6.99 -1.87 5.35
CA ILE A 38 -7.41 -2.72 4.24
C ILE A 38 -7.25 -1.92 2.95
N PHE A 39 -6.68 -2.50 1.92
CA PHE A 39 -6.53 -1.84 0.63
C PHE A 39 -6.55 -2.84 -0.52
N SER A 40 -7.02 -2.39 -1.68
CA SER A 40 -6.89 -3.13 -2.93
C SER A 40 -5.59 -2.74 -3.62
N TYR A 41 -4.87 -3.72 -4.14
CA TYR A 41 -3.66 -3.48 -4.93
C TYR A 41 -3.62 -4.36 -6.17
N ARG A 42 -2.91 -3.90 -7.19
CA ARG A 42 -2.66 -4.61 -8.44
C ARG A 42 -1.22 -4.38 -8.87
N LEU A 43 -0.50 -5.47 -9.14
CA LEU A 43 0.79 -5.43 -9.80
C LEU A 43 0.61 -6.03 -11.18
N ALA A 44 0.37 -5.20 -12.19
CA ALA A 44 0.14 -5.62 -13.57
C ALA A 44 1.43 -5.47 -14.39
N GLY A 45 1.75 -6.46 -15.22
CA GLY A 45 2.94 -6.45 -16.06
C GLY A 45 4.16 -7.17 -15.46
N GLU A 46 5.01 -7.67 -16.37
CA GLU A 46 6.18 -8.44 -15.99
C GLU A 46 7.27 -7.54 -15.38
N ARG A 47 7.74 -7.89 -14.18
CA ARG A 47 8.79 -7.13 -13.45
C ARG A 47 8.43 -5.65 -13.25
N VAL A 48 7.14 -5.36 -13.05
CA VAL A 48 6.60 -4.00 -12.86
C VAL A 48 7.26 -3.25 -11.69
N GLY A 49 7.61 -3.97 -10.61
CA GLY A 49 8.25 -3.38 -9.44
C GLY A 49 7.75 -3.98 -8.14
N LYS A 50 7.72 -3.16 -7.11
CA LYS A 50 7.27 -3.53 -5.76
C LYS A 50 6.33 -2.48 -5.21
N LEU A 51 5.37 -2.93 -4.41
CA LEU A 51 4.56 -2.08 -3.55
C LEU A 51 4.92 -2.39 -2.10
N ARG A 52 5.21 -1.37 -1.31
CA ARG A 52 5.46 -1.45 0.14
C ARG A 52 4.50 -0.56 0.89
N VAL A 53 4.19 -0.94 2.12
CA VAL A 53 3.45 -0.10 3.05
C VAL A 53 4.28 0.08 4.32
N PHE A 54 4.53 1.33 4.67
CA PHE A 54 5.27 1.72 5.87
C PHE A 54 4.31 2.31 6.89
N LEU A 55 4.50 1.94 8.16
CA LEU A 55 3.83 2.55 9.30
C LEU A 55 4.85 3.46 10.00
N ALA A 56 4.59 4.76 10.04
CA ALA A 56 5.49 5.72 10.66
C ALA A 56 5.38 5.64 12.20
N SER A 57 6.12 4.70 12.78
CA SER A 57 6.24 4.48 14.23
C SER A 57 7.69 4.39 14.73
N LYS A 58 8.67 4.90 13.96
CA LYS A 58 10.16 4.79 14.10
C LYS A 58 10.82 3.59 13.40
N LYS A 59 10.07 2.68 12.79
CA LYS A 59 10.63 1.52 12.07
C LYS A 59 10.86 1.84 10.58
N SER A 60 12.07 1.59 10.09
CA SER A 60 12.41 1.70 8.66
C SER A 60 12.00 0.48 7.83
N THR A 61 11.46 -0.56 8.47
CA THR A 61 11.05 -1.81 7.82
C THR A 61 9.60 -1.67 7.33
N PRO A 62 9.27 -2.07 6.09
CA PRO A 62 7.89 -2.08 5.64
C PRO A 62 7.07 -3.05 6.49
N ALA A 63 5.85 -2.64 6.85
CA ALA A 63 4.89 -3.53 7.50
C ALA A 63 4.29 -4.54 6.51
N TRP A 64 4.38 -4.24 5.21
CA TRP A 64 3.89 -5.08 4.12
C TRP A 64 4.70 -4.83 2.84
N GLU A 65 5.01 -5.87 2.08
CA GLU A 65 5.67 -5.78 0.76
C GLU A 65 5.08 -6.83 -0.18
N GLN A 66 4.84 -6.44 -1.44
CA GLN A 66 4.55 -7.37 -2.52
C GLN A 66 5.30 -7.00 -3.81
N ASN A 67 5.78 -8.03 -4.51
CA ASN A 67 6.55 -7.89 -5.75
C ASN A 67 6.18 -8.92 -6.83
N LYS A 68 5.18 -9.77 -6.57
CA LYS A 68 4.68 -10.77 -7.51
C LYS A 68 3.38 -10.28 -8.15
N GLY A 69 3.39 -10.10 -9.47
CA GLY A 69 2.27 -9.59 -10.26
C GLY A 69 1.94 -10.44 -11.48
N LYS A 70 1.93 -11.78 -11.36
CA LYS A 70 1.82 -12.67 -12.52
C LYS A 70 0.42 -12.80 -13.11
N ASP A 71 -0.63 -12.53 -12.36
CA ASP A 71 -2.02 -12.75 -12.77
C ASP A 71 -2.79 -11.47 -13.09
N GLU A 72 -2.17 -10.30 -12.95
CA GLU A 72 -2.75 -8.98 -13.21
C GLU A 72 -4.09 -8.71 -12.49
N ARG A 73 -4.41 -9.48 -11.43
CA ARG A 73 -5.66 -9.34 -10.69
C ARG A 73 -5.52 -8.35 -9.54
N TRP A 74 -6.63 -7.71 -9.19
CA TRP A 74 -6.78 -6.99 -7.94
C TRP A 74 -6.73 -7.97 -6.77
N ARG A 75 -6.04 -7.58 -5.70
CA ARG A 75 -5.85 -8.36 -4.48
C ARG A 75 -6.02 -7.46 -3.27
N THR A 76 -6.34 -8.06 -2.14
CA THR A 76 -6.52 -7.32 -0.89
C THR A 76 -5.28 -7.44 -0.01
N GLY A 77 -4.78 -6.30 0.46
CA GLY A 77 -3.79 -6.21 1.53
C GLY A 77 -4.48 -5.89 2.85
N LYS A 78 -3.99 -6.47 3.95
CA LYS A 78 -4.46 -6.26 5.32
C LYS A 78 -3.26 -6.05 6.23
N ILE A 79 -3.29 -5.03 7.09
CA ILE A 79 -2.22 -4.72 8.04
C ILE A 79 -2.84 -4.33 9.38
N ASP A 80 -2.46 -5.04 10.44
CA ASP A 80 -2.76 -4.65 11.81
C ASP A 80 -1.84 -3.50 12.25
N ILE A 81 -2.44 -2.42 12.73
CA ILE A 81 -1.75 -1.24 13.26
C ILE A 81 -2.06 -1.17 14.75
N PHE A 82 -1.05 -1.44 15.58
CA PHE A 82 -1.16 -1.34 17.03
C PHE A 82 -0.79 0.06 17.50
N GLN A 83 -1.63 0.65 18.34
CA GLN A 83 -1.41 1.94 18.97
C GLN A 83 -0.97 1.70 20.43
N GLY A 84 0.13 2.31 20.84
CA GLY A 84 0.77 2.07 22.14
C GLY A 84 1.82 3.14 22.43
N ALA A 85 2.98 2.77 22.96
CA ALA A 85 4.09 3.71 23.20
C ALA A 85 4.66 4.34 21.91
N GLU A 86 4.51 3.65 20.77
CA GLU A 86 4.87 4.14 19.44
C GLU A 86 3.62 4.27 18.58
N THR A 87 2.87 5.36 18.78
CA THR A 87 1.70 5.70 17.96
C THR A 87 2.10 5.82 16.49
N THR A 88 1.38 5.13 15.61
CA THR A 88 1.58 5.28 14.17
C THR A 88 0.85 6.53 13.70
N HIS A 89 1.57 7.51 13.16
CA HIS A 89 1.00 8.80 12.76
C HIS A 89 0.74 8.91 11.25
N SER A 90 1.32 8.02 10.44
CA SER A 90 1.02 7.96 9.01
C SER A 90 1.22 6.56 8.44
N VAL A 91 0.49 6.29 7.36
CA VAL A 91 0.68 5.13 6.49
C VAL A 91 1.26 5.64 5.17
N THR A 92 2.35 5.05 4.69
CA THR A 92 2.94 5.41 3.40
C THR A 92 2.93 4.23 2.46
N PHE A 93 2.21 4.38 1.35
CA PHE A 93 2.32 3.49 0.20
C PHE A 93 3.51 3.91 -0.64
N GLU A 94 4.48 3.01 -0.82
CA GLU A 94 5.68 3.24 -1.60
C GLU A 94 5.71 2.28 -2.79
N SER A 95 5.74 2.83 -4.00
CA SER A 95 5.98 2.06 -5.22
C SER A 95 7.45 2.17 -5.61
N GLU A 96 8.14 1.05 -5.77
CA GLU A 96 9.49 1.00 -6.34
C GLU A 96 9.43 0.45 -7.76
N ARG A 97 9.97 1.20 -8.73
CA ARG A 97 9.96 0.79 -10.14
C ARG A 97 10.89 -0.40 -10.39
N GLY A 98 10.34 -1.41 -11.07
CA GLY A 98 11.07 -2.58 -11.55
C GLY A 98 11.76 -2.41 -12.90
N LYS A 99 12.05 -3.53 -13.57
CA LYS A 99 12.68 -3.58 -14.90
C LYS A 99 11.67 -3.65 -16.05
N GLY A 100 10.37 -3.77 -15.73
CA GLY A 100 9.29 -3.85 -16.71
C GLY A 100 9.19 -2.61 -17.59
N LYS A 101 8.59 -2.77 -18.77
CA LYS A 101 8.30 -1.69 -19.73
C LYS A 101 6.80 -1.46 -19.93
N THR A 102 5.97 -2.37 -19.43
CA THR A 102 4.51 -2.36 -19.59
C THR A 102 3.86 -2.67 -18.25
N GLY A 103 2.58 -2.29 -18.11
CA GLY A 103 1.80 -2.47 -16.88
C GLY A 103 1.96 -1.32 -15.89
N GLU A 104 1.52 -1.57 -14.66
CA GLU A 104 1.40 -0.55 -13.62
C GLU A 104 1.28 -1.17 -12.21
N ILE A 105 1.58 -0.34 -11.22
CA ILE A 105 1.26 -0.60 -9.81
C ILE A 105 0.03 0.24 -9.48
N GLY A 106 -1.08 -0.43 -9.17
CA GLY A 106 -2.35 0.20 -8.79
C GLY A 106 -2.66 0.02 -7.31
N VAL A 107 -3.23 1.05 -6.68
CA VAL A 107 -3.79 1.03 -5.33
C VAL A 107 -5.18 1.66 -5.33
N ASP A 108 -6.13 1.02 -4.67
CA ASP A 108 -7.52 1.46 -4.59
C ASP A 108 -8.17 1.02 -3.25
N ASN A 109 -9.37 1.51 -2.95
CA ASN A 109 -10.20 1.12 -1.80
C ASN A 109 -9.43 1.04 -0.47
N VAL A 110 -8.68 2.11 -0.16
CA VAL A 110 -7.94 2.22 1.09
C VAL A 110 -8.90 2.55 2.23
N ILE A 111 -9.09 1.61 3.14
CA ILE A 111 -10.04 1.67 4.24
C ILE A 111 -9.30 1.43 5.54
N LEU A 112 -9.60 2.26 6.54
CA LEU A 112 -9.12 2.08 7.91
C LEU A 112 -10.31 1.79 8.82
N ILE A 113 -10.31 0.63 9.45
CA ILE A 113 -11.34 0.25 10.43
C ILE A 113 -10.73 0.13 11.83
N SER A 114 -11.56 0.36 12.85
CA SER A 114 -11.14 0.13 14.25
C SER A 114 -11.05 -1.37 14.55
N GLY A 115 -10.03 -1.79 15.30
CA GLY A 115 -9.82 -3.18 15.70
C GLY A 115 -8.81 -3.94 14.82
N LEU A 116 -8.75 -5.26 15.01
CA LEU A 116 -7.87 -6.16 14.23
C LEU A 116 -8.48 -6.47 12.86
N CYS A 117 -7.62 -6.84 11.91
CA CYS A 117 -8.07 -7.23 10.59
C CYS A 117 -8.95 -8.49 10.63
N PRO A 118 -10.08 -8.52 9.89
CA PRO A 118 -10.92 -9.70 9.79
C PRO A 118 -10.11 -10.88 9.24
N LYS A 119 -10.26 -12.04 9.87
CA LYS A 119 -9.80 -13.31 9.29
C LYS A 119 -10.58 -13.55 8.00
N ASP A 120 -9.89 -14.13 7.01
CA ASP A 120 -10.52 -14.54 5.75
C ASP A 120 -11.52 -15.69 5.98
#